data_AF-A0A418VSI0-F1
#
_entry.id   AF-A0A418VSI0-F1
#
_cell.length_a   1.000
_cell.length_b   1.000
_cell.length_c   1.000
_cell.angle_alpha   90.00
_cell.angle_beta   90.00
_cell.angle_gamma   90.00
#
_symmetry.space_group_name_H-M   'P 1'
#
loop_
_entity.id
_entity.type
_entity.pdbx_description
1 polymer ?
#
loop_
_entity_poly.entity_id
_entity_poly.type
_entity_poly.pdbx_seq_one_letter_code
_entity_poly.pdbx_strand_id
1 'polypeptide(L)'
;MFILQEESPPMTASPSTGSAQPSPYSDDFTSDRWAWLAGTYWYVPTETLPALQVVDIREQRSRIINDQTLWFIERYESGYLIGRAAISLDGAEFSPLTMVGSVTPLGDVSVSFASTDTVSLSLRDGVTTASLSTGAGRMIQRDGVWAFLMQMTNGTGAGNVTHWSYMVQSTPSDESWANLPGMPGVSIGDVFAE
;
A
#
# COMPACT_ATOMS: atom_id res chain seq x y z
N MET A 1 64.86 -41.53 -17.67
CA MET A 1 65.78 -40.39 -17.85
C MET A 1 65.51 -39.81 -19.23
N PHE A 2 65.25 -38.51 -19.26
CA PHE A 2 64.86 -37.62 -20.38
C PHE A 2 63.39 -37.63 -20.87
N ILE A 3 62.89 -36.40 -20.92
CA ILE A 3 61.53 -35.86 -21.09
C ILE A 3 61.33 -35.50 -22.56
N LEU A 4 60.11 -35.63 -23.09
CA LEU A 4 59.59 -34.66 -24.06
C LEU A 4 58.15 -34.30 -23.69
N GLN A 5 57.96 -33.00 -23.49
CA GLN A 5 56.77 -32.27 -23.10
C GLN A 5 56.17 -31.71 -24.40
N GLU A 6 54.95 -32.09 -24.76
CA GLU A 6 54.25 -31.48 -25.92
C GLU A 6 53.56 -30.19 -25.48
N GLU A 7 54.01 -29.06 -26.02
CA GLU A 7 53.35 -27.77 -25.89
C GLU A 7 52.08 -27.72 -26.76
N SER A 8 50.97 -27.28 -26.18
CA SER A 8 49.76 -26.93 -26.95
C SER A 8 49.90 -25.51 -27.52
N PRO A 9 49.46 -25.24 -28.76
CA PRO A 9 49.57 -23.91 -29.37
C PRO A 9 48.61 -22.90 -28.72
N PRO A 10 48.93 -21.59 -28.76
CA PRO A 10 48.13 -20.55 -28.11
C PRO A 10 46.78 -20.34 -28.82
N MET A 11 45.69 -20.30 -28.04
CA MET A 11 44.39 -19.85 -28.54
C MET A 11 44.45 -18.37 -28.89
N THR A 12 44.34 -18.06 -30.18
CA THR A 12 44.04 -16.72 -30.68
C THR A 12 42.60 -16.37 -30.30
N ALA A 13 42.43 -15.50 -29.31
CA ALA A 13 41.15 -14.87 -29.02
C ALA A 13 40.76 -13.95 -30.20
N SER A 14 39.68 -14.31 -30.90
CA SER A 14 39.01 -13.37 -31.81
C SER A 14 38.13 -12.44 -30.97
N PRO A 15 38.16 -11.12 -31.17
CA PRO A 15 37.27 -10.21 -30.46
C PRO A 15 35.85 -10.36 -31.02
N SER A 16 34.95 -10.92 -30.22
CA SER A 16 33.52 -10.88 -30.52
C SER A 16 33.01 -9.46 -30.28
N THR A 17 32.65 -8.77 -31.36
CA THR A 17 31.89 -7.53 -31.31
C THR A 17 30.45 -7.88 -30.91
N GLY A 18 30.24 -8.09 -29.61
CA GLY A 18 28.93 -8.34 -29.03
C GLY A 18 28.12 -7.06 -29.03
N SER A 19 27.21 -6.94 -30.00
CA SER A 19 26.08 -6.02 -29.90
C SER A 19 25.30 -6.36 -28.63
N ALA A 20 25.07 -5.36 -27.78
CA ALA A 20 24.27 -5.55 -26.57
C ALA A 20 22.87 -6.01 -26.97
N GLN A 21 22.55 -7.26 -26.67
CA GLN A 21 21.24 -7.83 -26.89
C GLN A 21 20.23 -7.10 -25.97
N PRO A 22 19.13 -6.53 -26.49
CA PRO A 22 18.14 -5.89 -25.65
C PRO A 22 17.58 -6.90 -24.64
N SER A 23 17.45 -6.47 -23.38
CA SER A 23 16.92 -7.29 -22.30
C SER A 23 15.52 -7.80 -22.67
N PRO A 24 15.22 -9.10 -22.49
CA PRO A 24 13.90 -9.67 -22.78
C PRO A 24 12.81 -9.26 -21.78
N TYR A 25 13.16 -8.49 -20.75
CA TYR A 25 12.19 -7.94 -19.80
C TYR A 25 11.70 -6.58 -20.31
N SER A 26 10.43 -6.51 -20.73
CA SER A 26 9.75 -5.24 -20.90
C SER A 26 9.74 -4.48 -19.56
N ASP A 27 9.73 -3.14 -19.61
CA ASP A 27 9.68 -2.27 -18.42
C ASP A 27 8.50 -2.61 -17.47
N ASP A 28 7.49 -3.35 -17.95
CA ASP A 28 6.31 -3.84 -17.24
C ASP A 28 6.60 -4.78 -16.05
N PHE A 29 7.81 -5.32 -15.94
CA PHE A 29 8.22 -6.23 -14.86
C PHE A 29 9.24 -5.62 -13.89
N THR A 30 9.56 -4.34 -14.03
CA THR A 30 10.45 -3.66 -13.10
C THR A 30 9.69 -3.21 -11.86
N SER A 31 10.40 -3.12 -10.73
CA SER A 31 9.86 -2.51 -9.53
C SER A 31 9.53 -1.02 -9.72
N ASP A 32 9.96 -0.36 -10.80
CA ASP A 32 9.77 1.07 -10.98
C ASP A 32 8.46 1.42 -11.70
N ARG A 33 7.74 0.40 -12.20
CA ARG A 33 6.41 0.56 -12.84
C ARG A 33 5.45 1.42 -12.02
N TRP A 34 5.52 1.34 -10.69
CA TRP A 34 4.62 2.04 -9.78
C TRP A 34 5.28 3.24 -9.07
N ALA A 35 6.45 3.68 -9.53
CA ALA A 35 7.16 4.83 -8.93
C ALA A 35 6.33 6.12 -8.93
N TRP A 36 5.40 6.26 -9.87
CA TRP A 36 4.46 7.38 -9.95
C TRP A 36 3.47 7.47 -8.78
N LEU A 37 3.33 6.41 -7.96
CA LEU A 37 2.49 6.44 -6.76
C LEU A 37 3.01 7.43 -5.71
N ALA A 38 4.30 7.78 -5.71
CA ALA A 38 4.83 8.77 -4.78
C ALA A 38 4.19 10.15 -5.00
N GLY A 39 3.80 10.80 -3.91
CA GLY A 39 3.14 12.12 -3.93
C GLY A 39 1.65 12.07 -4.25
N THR A 40 1.00 10.91 -4.20
CA THR A 40 -0.42 10.76 -4.57
C THR A 40 -1.32 10.55 -3.34
N TYR A 41 -2.54 11.09 -3.42
CA TYR A 41 -3.56 10.96 -2.38
C TYR A 41 -4.68 10.04 -2.85
N TRP A 42 -5.20 9.23 -1.94
CA TRP A 42 -6.20 8.22 -2.24
C TRP A 42 -7.30 8.25 -1.21
N TYR A 43 -8.53 7.97 -1.63
CA TYR A 43 -9.69 7.92 -0.76
C TYR A 43 -10.60 6.74 -1.12
N VAL A 44 -11.38 6.30 -0.14
CA VAL A 44 -12.51 5.39 -0.36
C VAL A 44 -13.69 6.18 -0.96
N PRO A 45 -14.20 5.79 -2.14
CA PRO A 45 -15.32 6.45 -2.78
C PRO A 45 -16.67 5.95 -2.23
N THR A 46 -17.75 6.68 -2.53
CA THR A 46 -19.10 6.41 -2.01
C THR A 46 -19.57 4.97 -2.22
N GLU A 47 -19.28 4.39 -3.39
CA GLU A 47 -19.80 3.08 -3.78
C GLU A 47 -19.25 1.94 -2.91
N THR A 48 -18.06 2.15 -2.33
CA THR A 48 -17.38 1.18 -1.48
C THR A 48 -17.03 1.76 -0.12
N LEU A 49 -17.79 2.75 0.36
CA LEU A 49 -17.70 3.32 1.70
C LEU A 49 -18.19 2.39 2.83
N PRO A 50 -19.20 1.52 2.60
CA PRO A 50 -19.70 0.63 3.65
C PRO A 50 -18.69 -0.47 4.05
N ALA A 51 -18.39 -0.57 5.34
CA ALA A 51 -17.56 -1.61 5.94
C ALA A 51 -18.34 -2.50 6.92
N LEU A 52 -17.89 -3.74 7.13
CA LEU A 52 -18.49 -4.67 8.07
C LEU A 52 -17.79 -4.59 9.42
N GLN A 53 -18.51 -4.14 10.44
CA GLN A 53 -18.06 -4.25 11.83
C GLN A 53 -18.64 -5.51 12.46
N VAL A 54 -17.79 -6.30 13.10
CA VAL A 54 -18.15 -7.44 13.94
C VAL A 54 -17.63 -7.17 15.35
N VAL A 55 -18.48 -7.40 16.35
CA VAL A 55 -18.11 -7.37 17.77
C VAL A 55 -18.43 -8.73 18.34
N ASP A 56 -17.46 -9.34 19.01
CA ASP A 56 -17.57 -10.68 19.58
C ASP A 56 -17.29 -10.65 21.09
N ILE A 57 -18.21 -10.02 21.82
CA ILE A 57 -18.24 -10.00 23.28
C ILE A 57 -19.48 -10.76 23.78
N ARG A 58 -19.29 -12.04 24.14
CA ARG A 58 -20.33 -12.97 24.63
C ARG A 58 -21.38 -13.41 23.59
N GLU A 59 -21.78 -12.51 22.69
CA GLU A 59 -22.64 -12.78 21.54
C GLU A 59 -22.09 -12.03 20.33
N GLN A 60 -21.93 -12.73 19.21
CA GLN A 60 -21.50 -12.10 17.96
C GLN A 60 -22.58 -11.14 17.46
N ARG A 61 -22.19 -9.88 17.24
CA ARG A 61 -23.03 -8.85 16.62
C ARG A 61 -22.29 -8.29 15.42
N SER A 62 -23.04 -7.99 14.37
CA SER A 62 -22.48 -7.32 13.20
C SER A 62 -23.36 -6.17 12.76
N ARG A 63 -22.74 -5.15 12.16
CA ARG A 63 -23.43 -4.03 11.53
C ARG A 63 -22.57 -3.47 10.40
N ILE A 64 -23.24 -2.84 9.44
CA ILE A 64 -22.56 -2.04 8.42
C ILE A 64 -22.31 -0.65 9.00
N ILE A 65 -21.09 -0.16 8.83
CA ILE A 65 -20.65 1.19 9.22
C ILE A 65 -20.10 1.91 8.00
N ASN A 66 -19.99 3.23 8.05
CA ASN A 66 -19.20 3.96 7.07
C ASN A 66 -17.74 3.97 7.52
N ASP A 67 -16.83 3.69 6.59
CA ASP A 67 -15.39 3.77 6.82
C ASP A 67 -14.75 4.66 5.75
N GLN A 68 -14.53 5.92 6.11
CA GLN A 68 -13.77 6.84 5.28
C GLN A 68 -12.28 6.65 5.58
N THR A 69 -11.58 5.97 4.68
CA THR A 69 -10.12 5.83 4.73
C THR A 69 -9.47 6.73 3.69
N LEU A 70 -8.38 7.41 4.08
CA LEU A 70 -7.53 8.24 3.24
C LEU A 70 -6.08 7.77 3.32
N TRP A 71 -5.37 7.75 2.19
CA TRP A 71 -3.93 7.51 2.13
C TRP A 71 -3.21 8.66 1.44
N PHE A 72 -2.01 8.97 1.92
CA PHE A 72 -1.03 9.78 1.21
C PHE A 72 0.26 8.97 1.09
N ILE A 73 0.63 8.62 -0.14
CA ILE A 73 1.85 7.87 -0.43
C ILE A 73 2.99 8.87 -0.57
N GLU A 74 3.83 8.97 0.45
CA GLU A 74 4.92 9.96 0.51
C GLU A 74 6.11 9.52 -0.34
N ARG A 75 6.44 8.24 -0.27
CA ARG A 75 7.61 7.67 -0.94
C ARG A 75 7.29 6.34 -1.57
N TYR A 76 7.98 6.11 -2.69
CA TYR A 76 8.05 4.85 -3.38
C TYR A 76 9.52 4.48 -3.58
N GLU A 77 9.91 3.24 -3.27
CA GLU A 77 11.27 2.76 -3.53
C GLU A 77 11.27 1.26 -3.78
N SER A 78 11.70 0.83 -4.98
CA SER A 78 11.88 -0.59 -5.31
C SER A 78 10.68 -1.49 -4.99
N GLY A 79 9.45 -1.02 -5.24
CA GLY A 79 8.25 -1.78 -4.92
C GLY A 79 7.65 -1.51 -3.55
N TYR A 80 8.30 -0.71 -2.70
CA TYR A 80 7.80 -0.39 -1.35
C TYR A 80 7.11 0.97 -1.29
N LEU A 81 6.03 1.03 -0.53
CA LEU A 81 5.24 2.23 -0.23
C LEU A 81 5.51 2.67 1.20
N ILE A 82 5.72 3.97 1.40
CA ILE A 82 5.80 4.60 2.72
C ILE A 82 4.92 5.84 2.68
N GLY A 83 4.11 6.05 3.72
CA GLY A 83 3.29 7.25 3.81
C GLY A 83 2.46 7.34 5.06
N ARG A 84 1.38 8.13 4.96
CA ARG A 84 0.41 8.39 6.02
C ARG A 84 -0.96 7.90 5.60
N ALA A 85 -1.78 7.55 6.58
CA ALA A 85 -3.18 7.25 6.37
C ALA A 85 -4.01 7.88 7.49
N ALA A 86 -5.31 8.02 7.24
CA ALA A 86 -6.26 8.47 8.23
C ALA A 86 -7.57 7.71 8.04
N ILE A 87 -8.22 7.35 9.14
CA ILE A 87 -9.50 6.63 9.13
C ILE A 87 -10.55 7.36 9.96
N SER A 88 -11.77 7.43 9.45
CA SER A 88 -12.96 7.89 10.16
C SER A 88 -14.05 6.82 10.04
N LEU A 89 -14.55 6.37 11.19
CA LEU A 89 -15.64 5.40 11.27
C LEU A 89 -16.93 6.10 11.68
N ASP A 90 -18.03 5.88 10.95
CA ASP A 90 -19.33 6.51 11.16
C ASP A 90 -19.26 8.06 11.30
N GLY A 91 -18.30 8.70 10.61
CA GLY A 91 -18.12 10.16 10.62
C GLY A 91 -17.42 10.71 11.88
N ALA A 92 -16.75 9.86 12.65
CA ALA A 92 -15.90 10.30 13.76
C ALA A 92 -14.70 11.13 13.28
N GLU A 93 -13.99 11.77 14.22
CA GLU A 93 -12.73 12.43 13.92
C GLU A 93 -11.71 11.45 13.31
N PHE A 94 -10.89 11.95 12.38
CA PHE A 94 -9.87 11.15 11.74
C PHE A 94 -8.81 10.70 12.73
N SER A 95 -8.57 9.38 12.79
CA SER A 95 -7.45 8.80 13.52
C SER A 95 -6.24 8.67 12.58
N PRO A 96 -5.10 9.33 12.88
CA PRO A 96 -3.90 9.25 12.07
C PRO A 96 -3.16 7.92 12.21
N LEU A 97 -2.59 7.47 11.08
CA LEU A 97 -1.88 6.21 10.94
C LEU A 97 -0.61 6.42 10.12
N THR A 98 0.44 5.66 10.44
CA THR A 98 1.55 5.41 9.51
C THR A 98 1.19 4.28 8.56
N MET A 99 1.67 4.37 7.31
CA MET A 99 1.45 3.37 6.27
C MET A 99 2.80 2.86 5.76
N VAL A 100 2.93 1.53 5.70
CA VAL A 100 4.02 0.85 4.98
C VAL A 100 3.43 -0.29 4.15
N GLY A 101 4.01 -0.55 2.99
CA GLY A 101 3.52 -1.63 2.13
C GLY A 101 4.42 -1.92 0.96
N SER A 102 3.91 -2.74 0.05
CA SER A 102 4.56 -3.05 -1.22
C SER A 102 3.55 -3.25 -2.34
N VAL A 103 4.01 -3.01 -3.57
CA VAL A 103 3.33 -3.30 -4.82
C VAL A 103 4.29 -4.09 -5.70
N THR A 104 3.91 -5.30 -6.09
CA THR A 104 4.70 -6.10 -7.04
C THR A 104 4.63 -5.47 -8.44
N PRO A 105 5.57 -5.76 -9.36
CA PRO A 105 5.45 -5.30 -10.76
C PRO A 105 4.14 -5.74 -11.44
N LEU A 106 3.53 -6.83 -10.98
CA LEU A 106 2.23 -7.34 -11.45
C LEU A 106 1.02 -6.63 -10.82
N GLY A 107 1.29 -5.73 -9.88
CA GLY A 107 0.31 -4.91 -9.20
C GLY A 107 -0.24 -5.52 -7.92
N ASP A 108 0.27 -6.65 -7.41
CA ASP A 108 -0.23 -7.21 -6.14
C ASP A 108 0.21 -6.32 -4.98
N VAL A 109 -0.70 -6.04 -4.06
CA VAL A 109 -0.51 -5.04 -2.99
C VAL A 109 -0.60 -5.71 -1.63
N SER A 110 0.32 -5.36 -0.74
CA SER A 110 0.28 -5.67 0.69
C SER A 110 0.59 -4.41 1.49
N VAL A 111 -0.26 -4.04 2.44
CA VAL A 111 -0.11 -2.81 3.23
C VAL A 111 -0.38 -3.09 4.70
N SER A 112 0.29 -2.33 5.57
CA SER A 112 0.13 -2.36 7.01
C SER A 112 0.06 -0.94 7.55
N PHE A 113 -0.79 -0.75 8.56
CA PHE A 113 -1.01 0.53 9.21
C PHE A 113 -0.86 0.42 10.71
N ALA A 114 -0.14 1.38 11.29
CA ALA A 114 0.02 1.51 12.72
C ALA A 114 -0.43 2.90 13.19
N SER A 115 -1.27 2.92 14.22
CA SER A 115 -1.73 4.15 14.88
C SER A 115 -0.56 5.00 15.35
N THR A 116 -0.59 6.29 15.06
CA THR A 116 0.38 7.26 15.60
C THR A 116 0.01 7.72 17.01
N ASP A 117 -1.26 7.57 17.41
CA ASP A 117 -1.78 8.03 18.71
C ASP A 117 -1.50 7.04 19.85
N THR A 118 -1.15 5.79 19.53
CA THR A 118 -1.08 4.69 20.51
C THR A 118 0.25 3.93 20.54
N VAL A 119 1.35 4.57 20.13
CA VAL A 119 2.69 3.99 20.28
C VAL A 119 3.22 4.23 21.69
N SER A 120 2.81 3.40 22.65
CA SER A 120 3.61 3.21 23.87
C SER A 120 4.67 2.16 23.59
N LEU A 121 5.87 2.58 23.17
CA LEU A 121 7.06 1.71 23.20
C LEU A 121 7.58 1.63 24.64
N SER A 122 6.78 1.07 25.55
CA SER A 122 7.28 0.62 26.84
C SER A 122 8.01 -0.72 26.63
N LEU A 123 9.33 -0.65 26.40
CA LEU A 123 10.25 -1.79 26.49
C LEU A 123 10.43 -2.30 27.94
N ARG A 124 9.45 -2.06 28.81
CA ARG A 124 9.39 -2.49 30.20
C ARG A 124 7.94 -2.86 30.49
N ASP A 125 7.73 -4.12 30.86
CA ASP A 125 6.46 -4.76 31.23
C ASP A 125 5.62 -5.46 30.13
N GLY A 126 6.22 -5.68 28.96
CA GLY A 126 6.08 -6.96 28.25
C GLY A 126 4.76 -7.27 27.51
N VAL A 127 3.80 -6.36 27.42
CA VAL A 127 2.67 -6.51 26.48
C VAL A 127 2.30 -5.17 25.86
N THR A 128 2.67 -4.99 24.60
CA THR A 128 2.19 -3.91 23.72
C THR A 128 1.11 -4.48 22.80
N THR A 129 -0.15 -4.06 22.95
CA THR A 129 -1.19 -4.37 21.95
C THR A 129 -1.29 -3.21 20.98
N ALA A 130 -0.35 -3.15 20.03
CA ALA A 130 -0.53 -2.32 18.85
C ALA A 130 -1.63 -2.97 17.99
N SER A 131 -2.74 -2.26 17.76
CA SER A 131 -3.70 -2.70 16.74
C SER A 131 -3.10 -2.38 15.39
N LEU A 132 -2.55 -3.40 14.74
CA LEU A 132 -2.05 -3.34 13.38
C LEU A 132 -3.20 -3.64 12.43
N SER A 133 -3.49 -2.73 11.52
CA SER A 133 -4.38 -3.04 10.39
C SER A 133 -3.53 -3.57 9.26
N THR A 134 -3.93 -4.68 8.64
CA THR A 134 -3.28 -5.19 7.44
C THR A 134 -4.27 -5.32 6.30
N GLY A 135 -3.77 -5.13 5.09
CA GLY A 135 -4.56 -5.19 3.87
C GLY A 135 -3.81 -5.90 2.76
N ALA A 136 -4.56 -6.63 1.94
CA ALA A 136 -4.06 -7.24 0.72
C ALA A 136 -4.97 -6.83 -0.45
N GLY A 137 -4.40 -6.73 -1.63
CA GLY A 137 -5.15 -6.26 -2.79
C GLY A 137 -4.35 -6.25 -4.07
N ARG A 138 -4.80 -5.43 -5.03
CA ARG A 138 -4.16 -5.30 -6.34
C ARG A 138 -4.40 -3.93 -6.97
N MET A 139 -3.43 -3.43 -7.72
CA MET A 139 -3.62 -2.35 -8.69
C MET A 139 -4.50 -2.82 -9.84
N ILE A 140 -5.58 -2.09 -10.11
CA ILE A 140 -6.50 -2.36 -11.21
C ILE A 140 -6.78 -1.08 -12.01
N GLN A 141 -7.23 -1.21 -13.26
CA GLN A 141 -7.75 -0.08 -14.01
C GLN A 141 -9.27 -0.03 -13.92
N ARG A 142 -9.81 1.14 -13.57
CA ARG A 142 -11.23 1.47 -13.61
C ARG A 142 -11.38 2.71 -14.50
N ASP A 143 -12.13 2.59 -15.58
CA ASP A 143 -12.38 3.68 -16.53
C ASP A 143 -11.09 4.34 -17.07
N GLY A 144 -10.02 3.54 -17.23
CA GLY A 144 -8.71 3.99 -17.71
C GLY A 144 -7.80 4.59 -16.63
N VAL A 145 -8.26 4.69 -15.39
CA VAL A 145 -7.50 5.23 -14.24
C VAL A 145 -7.11 4.09 -13.29
N TRP A 146 -5.92 4.16 -12.74
CA TRP A 146 -5.45 3.19 -11.75
C TRP A 146 -6.15 3.40 -10.39
N ALA A 147 -6.55 2.30 -9.76
CA ALA A 147 -7.08 2.25 -8.41
C ALA A 147 -6.47 1.08 -7.65
N PHE A 148 -6.39 1.19 -6.32
CA PHE A 148 -6.15 0.03 -5.48
C PHE A 148 -7.47 -0.69 -5.23
N LEU A 149 -7.54 -1.99 -5.50
CA LEU A 149 -8.61 -2.86 -5.05
C LEU A 149 -8.12 -3.59 -3.81
N MET A 150 -8.67 -3.26 -2.63
CA MET A 150 -8.13 -3.70 -1.35
C MET A 150 -9.17 -4.41 -0.50
N GLN A 151 -8.72 -5.35 0.31
CA GLN A 151 -9.44 -5.82 1.48
C GLN A 151 -8.55 -5.62 2.72
N MET A 152 -9.08 -4.93 3.72
CA MET A 152 -8.40 -4.62 4.97
C MET A 152 -9.17 -5.21 6.14
N THR A 153 -8.47 -5.56 7.21
CA THR A 153 -9.08 -5.87 8.50
C THR A 153 -8.30 -5.22 9.62
N ASN A 154 -9.02 -4.55 10.51
CA ASN A 154 -8.51 -3.92 11.71
C ASN A 154 -9.27 -4.44 12.93
N GLY A 155 -8.59 -4.55 14.07
CA GLY A 155 -9.21 -4.81 15.36
C GLY A 155 -8.56 -5.96 16.12
N THR A 156 -9.32 -6.50 17.07
CA THR A 156 -8.90 -7.59 17.95
C THR A 156 -9.92 -8.72 17.87
N GLY A 157 -9.64 -9.88 18.47
CA GLY A 157 -10.62 -10.97 18.54
C GLY A 157 -11.95 -10.59 19.23
N ALA A 158 -11.99 -9.51 20.02
CA ALA A 158 -13.21 -9.01 20.66
C ALA A 158 -14.03 -8.08 19.74
N GLY A 159 -13.44 -7.57 18.66
CA GLY A 159 -14.13 -6.74 17.68
C GLY A 159 -13.21 -6.29 16.56
N ASN A 160 -13.69 -6.40 15.32
CA ASN A 160 -12.97 -6.08 14.11
C ASN A 160 -13.85 -5.37 13.08
N VAL A 161 -13.20 -4.57 12.25
CA VAL A 161 -13.80 -3.98 11.05
C VAL A 161 -13.08 -4.60 9.85
N THR A 162 -13.84 -5.18 8.94
CA THR A 162 -13.34 -5.65 7.64
C THR A 162 -13.95 -4.79 6.56
N HIS A 163 -13.10 -4.29 5.68
CA HIS A 163 -13.48 -3.36 4.63
C HIS A 163 -12.85 -3.78 3.32
N TRP A 164 -13.69 -4.10 2.34
CA TRP A 164 -13.28 -4.22 0.94
C TRP A 164 -13.62 -2.92 0.23
N SER A 165 -12.67 -2.34 -0.49
CA SER A 165 -12.87 -1.05 -1.13
C SER A 165 -11.94 -0.79 -2.30
N TYR A 166 -12.35 0.15 -3.16
CA TYR A 166 -11.41 0.84 -4.03
C TYR A 166 -10.75 1.99 -3.25
N MET A 167 -9.45 2.17 -3.45
CA MET A 167 -8.82 3.46 -3.20
C MET A 167 -8.65 4.15 -4.54
N VAL A 168 -9.31 5.29 -4.71
CA VAL A 168 -9.27 6.10 -5.94
C VAL A 168 -8.40 7.32 -5.69
N GLN A 169 -7.59 7.68 -6.69
CA GLN A 169 -6.73 8.84 -6.58
C GLN A 169 -7.57 10.12 -6.55
N SER A 170 -7.21 11.07 -5.68
CA SER A 170 -7.76 12.42 -5.67
C SER A 170 -6.62 13.44 -5.74
N THR A 171 -6.90 14.54 -6.42
CA THR A 171 -6.01 15.70 -6.58
C THR A 171 -6.73 16.96 -6.10
N PRO A 172 -6.02 18.06 -5.79
CA PRO A 172 -6.64 19.31 -5.35
C PRO A 172 -7.72 19.91 -6.26
N SER A 173 -7.77 19.51 -7.54
CA SER A 173 -8.79 19.94 -8.49
C SER A 173 -10.08 19.11 -8.47
N ASP A 174 -10.07 17.95 -7.80
CA ASP A 174 -11.21 17.03 -7.78
C ASP A 174 -12.22 17.41 -6.69
N GLU A 175 -13.51 17.12 -6.92
CA GLU A 175 -14.54 17.35 -5.90
C GLU A 175 -14.28 16.54 -4.61
N SER A 176 -13.80 15.30 -4.77
CA SER A 176 -13.42 14.42 -3.66
C SER A 176 -12.32 15.00 -2.78
N TRP A 177 -11.55 15.97 -3.26
CA TRP A 177 -10.54 16.64 -2.45
C TRP A 177 -11.15 17.53 -1.37
N ALA A 178 -12.25 18.22 -1.69
CA ALA A 178 -12.90 19.17 -0.79
C ALA A 178 -14.14 18.59 -0.09
N ASN A 179 -14.65 17.45 -0.56
CA ASN A 179 -15.89 16.88 -0.09
C ASN A 179 -15.82 15.34 -0.06
N LEU A 180 -15.39 14.78 1.07
CA LEU A 180 -15.26 13.35 1.25
C LEU A 180 -16.64 12.67 1.44
N PRO A 181 -16.88 11.49 0.83
CA PRO A 181 -18.16 10.78 0.94
C PRO A 181 -18.65 10.52 2.36
N GLY A 182 -17.77 10.03 3.24
CA GLY A 182 -18.08 9.75 4.64
C GLY A 182 -17.91 10.94 5.57
N MET A 183 -17.36 12.05 5.07
CA MET A 183 -17.04 13.26 5.83
C MET A 183 -17.31 14.52 4.99
N PRO A 184 -18.59 14.85 4.72
CA PRO A 184 -18.92 15.98 3.84
C PRO A 184 -18.34 17.31 4.34
N GLY A 185 -17.76 18.09 3.44
CA GLY A 185 -17.12 19.37 3.75
C GLY A 185 -15.73 19.28 4.40
N VAL A 186 -15.19 18.09 4.60
CA VAL A 186 -13.80 17.89 5.03
C VAL A 186 -12.91 17.71 3.80
N SER A 187 -11.79 18.45 3.77
CA SER A 187 -10.82 18.32 2.68
C SER A 187 -9.69 17.34 3.01
N ILE A 188 -9.17 16.65 2.00
CA ILE A 188 -7.99 15.77 2.12
C ILE A 188 -6.77 16.57 2.58
N GLY A 189 -6.63 17.81 2.10
CA GLY A 189 -5.54 18.69 2.47
C GLY A 189 -5.51 19.00 3.96
N ASP A 190 -6.67 19.27 4.56
CA ASP A 190 -6.78 19.59 5.99
C ASP A 190 -6.46 18.37 6.87
N VAL A 191 -6.84 17.16 6.44
CA VAL A 191 -6.55 15.93 7.20
C VAL A 191 -5.05 15.61 7.26
N PHE A 192 -4.30 15.96 6.22
CA PHE A 192 -2.86 15.72 6.15
C PHE A 192 -2.00 16.97 6.41
N ALA A 193 -2.61 18.09 6.78
CA ALA A 193 -1.92 19.31 7.19
C ALA A 193 -1.18 19.07 8.52
N GLU A 194 0.07 19.53 8.61
CA GLU A 194 0.87 19.53 9.84
C GLU A 194 0.73 20.85 10.60
#